data_AF-A0A3Q8SU80-F1
#
_entry.id   AF-A0A3Q8SU80-F1
#
_cell.length_a   1.000
_cell.length_b   1.000
_cell.length_c   1.000
_cell.angle_alpha   90.00
_cell.angle_beta   90.00
_cell.angle_gamma   90.00
#
_symmetry.space_group_name_H-M   'P 1'
#
loop_
_entity.id
_entity.type
_entity.pdbx_description
1 polymer ?
#
loop_
_entity_poly.entity_id
_entity_poly.type
_entity_poly.pdbx_seq_one_letter_code
_entity_poly.pdbx_strand_id
1 'polypeptide(L)'
;MGIWPIMFVIVMALFAYNVTTESGGMKIIQDMLATISTDKRIIVLIIAWGFGGFLESIAGFGTAVAIAAGILIAFGLDPIRASVISLIANTTATAFGAIGLPILTLAEVTNLKQENLSFIVTLQLFVLVLLVPFILVILTEGSIKVVKGVGLITLMSDLAWLFPR
;
A
#
# COMPACT_ATOMS: atom_id res chain seq x y z
N MET A 1 -21.14 4.98 -20.97
CA MET A 1 -21.90 4.69 -19.73
C MET A 1 -21.03 4.39 -18.50
N GLY A 2 -19.69 4.35 -18.60
CA GLY A 2 -18.82 4.08 -17.43
C GLY A 2 -18.51 5.28 -16.51
N ILE A 3 -18.63 6.52 -17.01
CA ILE A 3 -18.28 7.72 -16.22
C ILE A 3 -19.15 7.86 -14.97
N TRP A 4 -20.45 7.58 -15.08
CA TRP A 4 -21.38 7.76 -13.96
C TRP A 4 -21.10 6.81 -12.78
N PRO A 5 -20.93 5.49 -12.97
CA PRO A 5 -20.48 4.59 -11.91
C PRO A 5 -19.13 4.97 -11.30
N ILE A 6 -18.14 5.33 -12.14
CA ILE A 6 -16.79 5.68 -11.67
C ILE A 6 -16.83 6.92 -10.78
N MET A 7 -17.52 7.97 -11.23
CA MET A 7 -17.68 9.20 -10.45
C MET A 7 -18.40 8.94 -9.12
N PHE A 8 -19.41 8.07 -9.11
CA PHE A 8 -20.13 7.73 -7.90
C PHE A 8 -19.26 6.98 -6.90
N VAL A 9 -18.46 6.00 -7.35
CA VAL A 9 -17.51 5.26 -6.50
C VAL A 9 -16.46 6.20 -5.91
N ILE A 10 -15.86 7.08 -6.73
CA ILE A 10 -14.86 8.04 -6.25
C ILE A 10 -15.45 8.98 -5.21
N VAL A 11 -16.64 9.54 -5.46
CA VAL A 11 -17.30 10.46 -4.53
C VAL A 11 -17.65 9.76 -3.22
N MET A 12 -18.18 8.53 -3.27
CA MET A 12 -18.52 7.78 -2.06
C MET A 12 -17.27 7.37 -1.27
N ALA A 13 -16.18 6.98 -1.93
CA ALA A 13 -14.92 6.68 -1.29
C ALA A 13 -14.31 7.91 -0.60
N LEU A 14 -14.27 9.05 -1.29
CA LEU A 14 -13.80 10.33 -0.71
C LEU A 14 -14.71 10.80 0.43
N PHE A 15 -16.01 10.63 0.31
CA PHE A 15 -16.96 10.95 1.38
C PHE A 15 -16.70 10.09 2.63
N ALA A 16 -16.64 8.76 2.48
CA ALA A 16 -16.34 7.86 3.60
C ALA A 16 -14.99 8.17 4.25
N TYR A 17 -13.98 8.49 3.43
CA TYR A 17 -12.67 8.91 3.89
C TYR A 17 -12.74 10.21 4.71
N ASN A 18 -13.38 11.25 4.17
CA ASN A 18 -13.49 12.55 4.84
C ASN A 18 -14.27 12.41 6.15
N VAL A 19 -15.35 11.63 6.18
CA VAL A 19 -16.10 11.34 7.41
C VAL A 19 -15.23 10.62 8.44
N THR A 20 -14.45 9.62 8.03
CA THR A 20 -13.54 8.88 8.93
C THR A 20 -12.40 9.76 9.44
N THR A 21 -11.99 10.76 8.65
CA THR A 21 -10.94 11.71 9.02
C THR A 21 -11.48 12.76 10.00
N GLU A 22 -12.61 13.39 9.68
CA GLU A 22 -13.25 14.42 10.52
C GLU A 22 -13.79 13.86 11.83
N SER A 23 -14.25 12.60 11.85
CA SER A 23 -14.63 11.90 13.10
C SER A 23 -13.45 11.58 14.02
N GLY A 24 -12.20 11.78 13.56
CA GLY A 24 -10.98 11.44 14.30
C GLY A 24 -10.65 9.94 14.31
N GLY A 25 -11.52 9.07 13.75
CA GLY A 25 -11.28 7.63 13.70
C GLY A 25 -10.00 7.27 12.94
N MET A 26 -9.72 7.98 11.85
CA MET A 26 -8.46 7.84 11.11
C MET A 26 -7.26 8.12 12.02
N LYS A 27 -7.28 9.20 12.81
CA LYS A 27 -6.18 9.55 13.72
C LYS A 27 -5.94 8.48 14.79
N ILE A 28 -7.01 7.89 15.33
CA ILE A 28 -6.90 6.77 16.28
C ILE A 28 -6.20 5.56 15.64
N ILE A 29 -6.55 5.21 14.40
CA ILE A 29 -5.88 4.12 13.66
C ILE A 29 -4.39 4.44 13.47
N GLN A 30 -4.07 5.68 13.12
CA GLN A 30 -2.69 6.12 12.93
C GLN A 30 -1.87 6.02 14.22
N ASP A 31 -2.41 6.51 15.33
CA ASP A 31 -1.75 6.47 16.64
C ASP A 31 -1.58 5.02 17.13
N MET A 32 -2.56 4.15 16.88
CA MET A 32 -2.44 2.72 17.16
C MET A 32 -1.32 2.07 16.33
N LEU A 33 -1.24 2.33 15.03
CA LEU A 33 -0.20 1.75 14.17
C LEU A 33 1.20 2.25 14.54
N ALA A 34 1.31 3.53 14.93
CA ALA A 34 2.55 4.16 15.36
C ALA A 34 3.09 3.61 16.69
N THR A 35 2.24 2.99 17.52
CA THR A 35 2.63 2.41 18.82
C THR A 35 3.00 0.92 18.77
N ILE A 36 2.81 0.25 17.62
CA ILE A 36 3.10 -1.19 17.46
C ILE A 36 4.60 -1.49 17.60
N SER A 37 5.47 -0.58 17.19
CA SER A 37 6.92 -0.77 17.25
C SER A 37 7.62 0.52 17.64
N THR A 38 8.83 0.39 18.16
CA THR A 38 9.75 1.52 18.40
C THR A 38 10.74 1.71 17.25
N ASP A 39 10.82 0.76 16.32
CA ASP A 39 11.74 0.79 15.19
C ASP A 39 11.10 1.49 13.99
N LYS A 40 11.70 2.63 13.57
CA LYS A 40 11.25 3.41 12.41
C LYS A 40 11.13 2.59 11.13
N ARG A 41 11.97 1.57 10.95
CA ARG A 41 11.99 0.70 9.77
C ARG A 41 10.74 -0.17 9.72
N ILE A 42 10.38 -0.74 10.86
CA ILE A 42 9.19 -1.60 11.00
C ILE A 42 7.92 -0.74 10.84
N ILE A 43 7.93 0.47 11.38
CA ILE A 43 6.81 1.41 11.26
C ILE A 43 6.57 1.83 9.82
N VAL A 44 7.63 2.08 9.05
CA VAL A 44 7.53 2.32 7.60
C VAL A 44 6.89 1.14 6.88
N LEU A 45 7.27 -0.11 7.21
CA LEU A 45 6.65 -1.29 6.63
C LEU A 45 5.17 -1.42 7.04
N ILE A 46 4.84 -1.20 8.31
CA ILE A 46 3.46 -1.29 8.78
C ILE A 46 2.58 -0.23 8.09
N ILE A 47 3.05 1.02 7.98
CA ILE A 47 2.25 2.13 7.47
C ILE A 47 2.26 2.17 5.95
N ALA A 48 3.42 2.23 5.31
CA ALA A 48 3.49 2.43 3.86
C ALA A 48 3.17 1.15 3.09
N TRP A 49 3.69 0.00 3.54
CA TRP A 49 3.52 -1.27 2.84
C TRP A 49 2.23 -1.98 3.23
N GLY A 50 1.98 -2.17 4.53
CA GLY A 50 0.80 -2.86 5.03
C GLY A 50 -0.48 -2.03 4.93
N PHE A 51 -0.55 -0.97 5.74
CA PHE A 51 -1.73 -0.11 5.83
C PHE A 51 -2.00 0.67 4.54
N GLY A 52 -0.95 1.16 3.88
CA GLY A 52 -1.04 1.82 2.57
C GLY A 52 -1.63 0.90 1.51
N GLY A 53 -1.15 -0.36 1.40
CA GLY A 53 -1.71 -1.32 0.46
C GLY A 53 -3.18 -1.71 0.76
N PHE A 54 -3.53 -1.81 2.05
CA PHE A 54 -4.90 -2.01 2.49
C PHE A 54 -5.81 -0.83 2.09
N LEU A 55 -5.36 0.40 2.33
CA LEU A 55 -6.12 1.60 1.95
C LEU A 55 -6.26 1.73 0.43
N GLU A 56 -5.24 1.38 -0.35
CA GLU A 56 -5.33 1.41 -1.82
C GLU A 56 -6.36 0.40 -2.33
N SER A 57 -6.51 -0.73 -1.62
CA SER A 57 -7.50 -1.74 -1.96
C SER A 57 -8.95 -1.29 -1.69
N ILE A 58 -9.16 -0.39 -0.72
CA ILE A 58 -10.50 0.09 -0.31
C ILE A 58 -10.87 1.43 -0.97
N ALA A 59 -9.98 2.42 -0.90
CA ALA A 59 -10.22 3.77 -1.38
C ALA A 59 -9.83 3.93 -2.84
N GLY A 60 -8.71 3.31 -3.24
CA GLY A 60 -8.09 3.48 -4.55
C GLY A 60 -7.67 4.91 -4.87
N PHE A 61 -7.23 5.09 -6.13
CA PHE A 61 -6.96 6.38 -6.76
C PHE A 61 -5.89 7.23 -6.07
N GLY A 62 -4.92 6.61 -5.40
CA GLY A 62 -3.79 7.31 -4.78
C GLY A 62 -4.10 8.00 -3.44
N THR A 63 -5.33 7.86 -2.93
CA THR A 63 -5.72 8.34 -1.60
C THR A 63 -4.84 7.73 -0.50
N ALA A 64 -4.47 6.45 -0.66
CA ALA A 64 -3.61 5.73 0.27
C ALA A 64 -2.21 6.36 0.42
N VAL A 65 -1.65 6.87 -0.68
CA VAL A 65 -0.31 7.50 -0.70
C VAL A 65 -0.30 8.74 0.19
N ALA A 66 -1.31 9.61 0.04
CA ALA A 66 -1.40 10.86 0.79
C ALA A 66 -1.52 10.59 2.29
N ILE A 67 -2.34 9.59 2.67
CA ILE A 67 -2.55 9.22 4.08
C ILE A 67 -1.27 8.62 4.66
N ALA A 68 -0.70 7.60 4.03
CA ALA A 68 0.52 6.95 4.51
C ALA A 68 1.67 7.95 4.65
N ALA A 69 1.84 8.86 3.69
CA ALA A 69 2.83 9.93 3.77
C ALA A 69 2.57 10.88 4.95
N GLY A 70 1.32 11.32 5.15
CA GLY A 70 0.95 12.17 6.28
C GLY A 70 1.25 11.54 7.65
N ILE A 71 1.00 10.24 7.79
CA ILE A 71 1.29 9.50 9.03
C ILE A 71 2.79 9.43 9.27
N LEU A 72 3.57 9.10 8.24
CA LEU A 72 5.02 9.03 8.35
C LEU A 72 5.63 10.39 8.71
N ILE A 73 5.07 11.49 8.18
CA ILE A 73 5.45 12.86 8.55
C ILE A 73 5.14 13.14 10.02
N ALA A 74 3.95 12.78 10.49
CA ALA A 74 3.57 12.91 11.89
C ALA A 74 4.46 12.08 12.82
N PHE A 75 4.99 10.96 12.33
CA PHE A 75 5.94 10.10 13.02
C PHE A 75 7.40 10.62 12.98
N GLY A 76 7.65 11.77 12.35
CA GLY A 76 8.96 12.43 12.33
C GLY A 76 9.88 11.99 11.19
N LEU A 77 9.34 11.43 10.10
CA LEU A 77 10.08 11.35 8.83
C LEU A 77 10.03 12.69 8.10
N ASP A 78 11.09 12.98 7.36
CA ASP A 78 11.14 14.13 6.47
C ASP A 78 10.00 14.07 5.42
N PRO A 79 9.28 15.17 5.14
CA PRO A 79 8.16 15.17 4.20
C PRO A 79 8.45 14.64 2.81
N ILE A 80 9.64 14.93 2.27
CA ILE A 80 10.04 14.45 0.94
C ILE A 80 10.28 12.94 1.02
N ARG A 81 11.02 12.49 2.04
CA ARG A 81 11.30 11.06 2.24
C ARG A 81 10.03 10.25 2.48
N ALA A 82 9.12 10.73 3.32
CA ALA A 82 7.83 10.10 3.58
C ALA A 82 6.99 9.96 2.31
N SER A 83 6.92 11.03 1.50
CA SER A 83 6.19 11.01 0.23
C SER A 83 6.78 10.01 -0.77
N VAL A 84 8.12 9.97 -0.89
CA VAL A 84 8.81 9.02 -1.77
C VAL A 84 8.59 7.58 -1.33
N ILE A 85 8.70 7.29 -0.03
CA ILE A 85 8.45 5.96 0.55
C ILE A 85 7.02 5.53 0.23
N SER A 86 6.02 6.38 0.48
CA SER A 86 4.62 6.06 0.20
C SER A 86 4.32 5.86 -1.29
N LEU A 87 4.95 6.65 -2.18
CA LEU A 87 4.80 6.50 -3.63
C LEU A 87 5.37 5.17 -4.13
N ILE A 88 6.58 4.81 -3.67
CA ILE A 88 7.23 3.56 -4.05
C ILE A 88 6.42 2.37 -3.52
N ALA A 89 5.97 2.44 -2.26
CA ALA A 89 5.17 1.38 -1.65
C ALA A 89 3.86 1.13 -2.42
N ASN A 90 3.22 2.18 -2.95
CA ASN A 90 1.97 2.04 -3.68
C ASN A 90 2.10 1.34 -5.04
N THR A 91 3.30 1.33 -5.64
CA THR A 91 3.52 0.82 -7.00
C THR A 91 3.11 -0.66 -7.16
N THR A 92 3.30 -1.48 -6.12
CA THR A 92 2.91 -2.89 -6.12
C THR A 92 1.44 -3.09 -5.73
N ALA A 93 0.92 -2.25 -4.83
CA ALA A 93 -0.45 -2.34 -4.32
C ALA A 93 -1.49 -2.07 -5.41
N THR A 94 -1.22 -1.16 -6.34
CA THR A 94 -2.18 -0.73 -7.37
C THR A 94 -2.64 -1.88 -8.28
N ALA A 95 -1.80 -2.89 -8.51
CA ALA A 95 -2.17 -4.05 -9.34
C ALA A 95 -3.33 -4.87 -8.76
N PHE A 96 -3.47 -4.85 -7.42
CA PHE A 96 -4.53 -5.53 -6.67
C PHE A 96 -5.58 -4.54 -6.11
N GLY A 97 -5.48 -3.27 -6.51
CA GLY A 97 -6.34 -2.19 -6.02
C GLY A 97 -7.82 -2.40 -6.33
N ALA A 98 -8.68 -1.71 -5.58
CA ALA A 98 -10.13 -1.80 -5.69
C ALA A 98 -10.68 -3.25 -5.68
N ILE A 99 -10.14 -4.08 -4.77
CA ILE A 99 -10.55 -5.50 -4.62
C ILE A 99 -10.31 -6.29 -5.92
N GLY A 100 -9.16 -6.11 -6.56
CA GLY A 100 -8.78 -6.85 -7.76
C GLY A 100 -9.52 -6.45 -9.04
N LEU A 101 -10.18 -5.28 -9.06
CA LEU A 101 -10.87 -4.75 -10.23
C LEU A 101 -10.02 -4.75 -11.51
N PRO A 102 -8.71 -4.41 -11.48
CA PRO A 102 -7.86 -4.48 -12.66
C PRO A 102 -7.77 -5.89 -13.25
N ILE A 103 -7.66 -6.92 -12.40
CA ILE A 103 -7.56 -8.32 -12.83
C ILE A 103 -8.91 -8.81 -13.35
N LEU A 104 -10.01 -8.48 -12.66
CA LEU A 104 -11.37 -8.79 -13.08
C LEU A 104 -11.68 -8.21 -14.46
N THR A 105 -11.43 -6.91 -14.62
CA THR A 105 -11.66 -6.20 -15.89
C THR A 105 -10.78 -6.77 -17.01
N LEU A 106 -9.51 -7.11 -16.69
CA LEU A 106 -8.60 -7.71 -17.65
C LEU A 106 -9.07 -9.10 -18.11
N ALA A 107 -9.57 -9.93 -17.19
CA ALA A 107 -10.14 -11.23 -17.51
C ALA A 107 -11.36 -11.12 -18.42
N GLU A 108 -12.24 -10.15 -18.15
CA GLU A 108 -13.43 -9.88 -18.97
C GLU A 108 -13.08 -9.46 -20.40
N VAL A 109 -12.14 -8.52 -20.58
CA VAL A 109 -11.80 -8.01 -21.93
C VAL A 109 -10.93 -8.99 -22.74
N THR A 110 -10.13 -9.83 -22.08
CA THR A 110 -9.27 -10.83 -22.75
C THR A 110 -9.95 -12.19 -22.92
N ASN A 111 -11.10 -12.40 -22.27
CA ASN A 111 -11.82 -13.68 -22.26
C ASN A 111 -10.96 -14.85 -21.72
N LEU A 112 -10.06 -14.53 -20.78
CA LEU A 112 -9.16 -15.48 -20.13
C LEU A 112 -9.66 -15.79 -18.71
N LYS A 113 -9.29 -16.96 -18.19
CA LYS A 113 -9.62 -17.34 -16.80
C LYS A 113 -8.91 -16.40 -15.82
N GLN A 114 -9.68 -15.83 -14.89
CA GLN A 114 -9.19 -14.95 -13.82
C GLN A 114 -8.05 -15.61 -13.02
N GLU A 115 -8.18 -16.89 -12.64
CA GLU A 115 -7.14 -17.61 -11.89
C GLU A 115 -5.78 -17.62 -12.60
N ASN A 116 -5.77 -17.89 -13.91
CA ASN A 116 -4.55 -17.91 -14.69
C ASN A 116 -3.92 -16.52 -14.80
N LEU A 117 -4.75 -15.48 -14.96
CA LEU A 117 -4.32 -14.08 -15.02
C LEU A 117 -3.74 -13.61 -13.68
N SER A 118 -4.46 -13.84 -12.57
CA SER A 118 -3.97 -13.54 -11.22
C SER A 118 -2.62 -14.21 -10.96
N PHE A 119 -2.46 -15.48 -11.35
CA PHE A 119 -1.20 -16.20 -11.18
C PHE A 119 -0.05 -15.58 -11.99
N ILE A 120 -0.27 -15.29 -13.28
CA ILE A 120 0.75 -14.70 -14.16
C ILE A 120 1.15 -13.30 -13.68
N VAL A 121 0.17 -12.46 -13.31
CA VAL A 121 0.42 -11.09 -12.81
C VAL A 121 1.19 -11.13 -11.49
N THR A 122 0.82 -12.02 -10.57
CA THR A 122 1.54 -12.21 -9.30
C THR A 122 2.98 -12.64 -9.54
N LEU A 123 3.22 -13.55 -10.49
CA LEU A 123 4.55 -14.02 -10.83
C LEU A 123 5.41 -12.93 -11.50
N GLN A 124 4.80 -12.07 -12.32
CA GLN A 124 5.47 -10.91 -12.92
C GLN A 124 5.82 -9.84 -11.87
N LEU A 125 4.92 -9.62 -10.90
CA LEU A 125 5.13 -8.65 -9.82
C LEU A 125 6.00 -9.20 -8.70
N PHE A 126 6.24 -10.51 -8.63
CA PHE A 126 7.02 -11.18 -7.59
C PHE A 126 8.35 -10.46 -7.28
N VAL A 127 9.10 -10.10 -8.33
CA VAL A 127 10.39 -9.42 -8.19
C VAL A 127 10.21 -8.04 -7.53
N LEU A 128 9.18 -7.28 -7.92
CA LEU A 128 8.91 -5.98 -7.31
C LEU A 128 8.38 -6.12 -5.88
N VAL A 129 7.50 -7.08 -5.63
CA VAL A 129 6.94 -7.36 -4.29
C VAL A 129 8.05 -7.71 -3.30
N LEU A 130 9.05 -8.46 -3.75
CA LEU A 130 10.22 -8.80 -2.93
C LEU A 130 11.20 -7.63 -2.79
N LEU A 131 11.40 -6.79 -3.82
CA LEU A 131 12.42 -5.73 -3.76
C LEU A 131 11.93 -4.47 -3.07
N VAL A 132 10.67 -4.09 -3.26
CA VAL A 132 10.14 -2.80 -2.80
C VAL A 132 10.29 -2.65 -1.28
N PRO A 133 9.93 -3.62 -0.42
CA PRO A 133 10.02 -3.44 1.02
C PRO A 133 11.45 -3.28 1.52
N PHE A 134 12.42 -3.92 0.87
CA PHE A 134 13.85 -3.67 1.13
C PHE A 134 14.25 -2.24 0.74
N ILE A 135 13.74 -1.73 -0.39
CA ILE A 135 13.95 -0.34 -0.80
C ILE A 135 13.34 0.61 0.24
N LEU A 136 12.14 0.34 0.76
CA LEU A 136 11.50 1.17 1.79
C LEU A 136 12.34 1.23 3.07
N VAL A 137 12.86 0.08 3.53
CA VAL A 137 13.75 0.02 4.71
C VAL A 137 15.04 0.81 4.47
N ILE A 138 15.66 0.67 3.29
CA ILE A 138 16.87 1.42 2.93
C ILE A 138 16.59 2.92 2.90
N LEU A 139 15.46 3.34 2.33
CA LEU A 139 15.07 4.74 2.22
C LEU A 139 14.75 5.39 3.56
N THR A 140 14.43 4.60 4.59
CA THR A 140 14.13 5.13 5.93
C THR A 140 15.34 5.86 6.53
N GLU A 141 16.54 5.30 6.38
CA GLU A 141 17.78 5.85 6.96
C GLU A 141 18.87 6.17 5.92
N GLY A 142 18.65 5.84 4.63
CA GLY A 142 19.54 6.15 3.52
C GLY A 142 20.79 5.26 3.41
N SER A 143 20.83 4.12 4.10
CA SER A 143 21.99 3.22 4.13
C SER A 143 21.60 1.75 3.98
N ILE A 144 22.38 0.98 3.22
CA ILE A 144 22.14 -0.46 3.00
C ILE A 144 22.37 -1.28 4.28
N LYS A 145 23.18 -0.75 5.23
CA LYS A 145 23.46 -1.42 6.51
C LYS A 145 22.21 -1.55 7.40
N VAL A 146 21.19 -0.74 7.12
CA VAL A 146 19.93 -0.62 7.85
C VAL A 146 19.05 -1.86 7.70
N VAL A 147 19.28 -2.66 6.66
CA VAL A 147 18.61 -3.95 6.45
C VAL A 147 19.08 -5.01 7.45
N LYS A 148 20.27 -4.85 8.06
CA LYS A 148 20.78 -5.79 9.07
C LYS A 148 19.89 -5.76 10.32
N GLY A 149 19.31 -6.90 10.64
CA GLY A 149 18.40 -7.10 11.78
C GLY A 149 16.90 -7.09 11.42
N VAL A 150 16.50 -6.46 10.30
CA VAL A 150 15.08 -6.38 9.89
C VAL A 150 14.78 -7.18 8.62
N GLY A 151 15.81 -7.64 7.90
CA GLY A 151 15.63 -8.37 6.63
C GLY A 151 14.69 -9.58 6.70
N LEU A 152 14.61 -10.28 7.85
CA LEU A 152 13.66 -11.40 8.01
C LEU A 152 12.21 -10.91 8.15
N ILE A 153 11.98 -9.80 8.85
CA ILE A 153 10.67 -9.17 8.99
C ILE A 153 10.23 -8.57 7.64
N THR A 154 11.15 -7.94 6.92
CA THR A 154 10.91 -7.44 5.55
C THR A 154 10.48 -8.59 4.65
N LEU A 155 11.23 -9.69 4.61
CA LEU A 155 10.90 -10.85 3.79
C LEU A 155 9.57 -11.52 4.19
N MET A 156 9.24 -11.55 5.49
CA MET A 156 7.93 -12.02 5.96
C MET A 156 6.78 -11.11 5.52
N SER A 157 7.03 -9.80 5.43
CA SER A 157 6.06 -8.83 4.92
C SER A 157 5.78 -9.05 3.43
N ASP A 158 6.78 -9.50 2.67
CA ASP A 158 6.68 -9.80 1.24
C ASP A 158 5.89 -11.09 0.98
N LEU A 159 6.12 -12.11 1.82
CA LEU A 159 5.42 -13.40 1.73
C LEU A 159 3.90 -13.25 1.87
N ALA A 160 3.42 -12.25 2.60
CA ALA A 160 1.99 -11.98 2.75
C ALA A 160 1.31 -11.57 1.41
N TRP A 161 2.06 -10.98 0.48
CA TRP A 161 1.57 -10.56 -0.84
C TRP A 161 1.71 -11.64 -1.91
N LEU A 162 2.48 -12.68 -1.63
CA LEU A 162 2.93 -13.66 -2.62
C LEU A 162 1.93 -14.78 -2.88
N PHE A 163 0.96 -14.96 -1.98
CA PHE A 163 -0.10 -15.96 -2.16
C PHE A 163 -1.16 -15.40 -3.12
N PRO A 164 -1.28 -15.96 -4.34
CA PRO A 164 -2.30 -15.51 -5.28
C PRO A 164 -3.69 -15.70 -4.67
N ARG A 165 -4.49 -14.63 -4.71
CA ARG A 165 -5.89 -14.59 -4.27
C ARG A 165 -6.82 -14.50 -5.48
#